data_AF-A0A5K1G5I8-F1
#
_entry.id   AF-A0A5K1G5I8-F1
#
_cell.length_a   1.000
_cell.length_b   1.000
_cell.length_c   1.000
_cell.angle_alpha   90.00
_cell.angle_beta   90.00
_cell.angle_gamma   90.00
#
_symmetry.space_group_name_H-M   'P 1'
#
loop_
_entity.id
_entity.type
_entity.pdbx_description
1 polymer ?
#
loop_
_entity_poly.entity_id
_entity_poly.type
_entity_poly.pdbx_seq_one_letter_code
_entity_poly.pdbx_strand_id
1 'polypeptide(L)' 'MWMQLSGRAHKLVQGVLQYTPEKAEECLETNYYGCKRVSEALIPLLQNSTCARIVNVSSLRSELR' A
#
# COMPACT_ATOMS: atom_id res chain seq x y z
N MET A 1 13.00 -14.50 0.18
CA MET A 1 13.64 -14.31 1.51
C MET A 1 12.57 -13.84 2.47
N TRP A 2 12.09 -14.69 3.37
CA TRP A 2 11.00 -14.35 4.30
C TRP A 2 11.52 -13.39 5.36
N MET A 3 10.98 -12.17 5.42
CA MET A 3 11.31 -11.25 6.51
C MET A 3 10.64 -11.78 7.78
N GLN A 4 11.40 -12.55 8.57
CA GLN A 4 10.97 -12.94 9.91
C GLN A 4 11.03 -11.71 10.80
N LEU A 5 9.87 -11.13 11.10
CA LEU A 5 9.76 -10.20 12.22
C LEU A 5 10.17 -10.96 13.48
N SER A 6 11.11 -10.42 14.26
CA SER A 6 11.49 -11.00 15.56
C SER A 6 10.23 -11.22 16.41
N GLY A 7 10.23 -12.26 17.27
CA GLY A 7 9.04 -12.64 18.04
C GLY A 7 8.38 -11.50 18.84
N ARG A 8 9.15 -10.47 19.25
CA ARG A 8 8.62 -9.25 19.88
C ARG A 8 7.93 -8.33 18.87
N ALA A 9 8.54 -8.07 17.73
CA ALA A 9 7.96 -7.26 16.66
C ALA A 9 6.69 -7.91 16.09
N HIS A 10 6.68 -9.23 15.94
CA HIS A 10 5.49 -9.97 15.49
C HIS A 10 4.30 -9.79 16.45
N LYS A 11 4.53 -9.92 17.76
CA LYS A 11 3.48 -9.75 18.78
C LYS A 11 2.94 -8.31 18.85
N LEU A 12 3.82 -7.31 18.73
CA LEU A 12 3.41 -5.90 18.67
C LEU A 12 2.54 -5.62 17.44
N VAL A 13 2.96 -6.12 16.28
CA VAL A 13 2.22 -5.96 15.02
C VAL A 13 0.87 -6.67 15.07
N GLN A 14 0.78 -7.88 15.64
CA GLN A 14 -0.50 -8.56 15.84
C GLN A 14 -1.43 -7.82 16.81
N GLY A 15 -0.90 -7.21 17.86
CA GLY A 15 -1.70 -6.46 18.82
C GLY A 15 -2.32 -5.16 18.26
N VAL A 16 -1.78 -4.66 17.15
CA VAL A 16 -2.24 -3.43 16.48
C VAL A 16 -3.04 -3.73 15.20
N LEU A 17 -2.80 -4.87 14.56
CA LEU A 17 -3.51 -5.26 13.34
C LEU A 17 -4.96 -5.66 13.62
N GLN A 18 -5.88 -4.79 13.21
CA GLN A 18 -7.30 -5.05 13.21
C GLN A 18 -7.74 -5.61 11.85
N TYR A 19 -8.48 -6.71 11.87
CA TYR A 19 -8.98 -7.40 10.67
C TYR A 19 -10.50 -7.45 10.70
N THR A 20 -11.14 -6.29 10.60
CA THR A 20 -12.60 -6.20 10.45
C THR A 20 -12.96 -5.95 8.98
N PRO A 21 -14.18 -6.32 8.53
CA PRO A 21 -14.63 -6.02 7.17
C PRO A 21 -14.52 -4.52 6.83
N GLU A 22 -14.87 -3.65 7.77
CA GLU A 22 -14.82 -2.20 7.59
C GLU A 22 -13.37 -1.73 7.40
N LYS A 23 -12.42 -2.31 8.15
CA LYS A 23 -10.99 -2.04 7.97
C LYS A 23 -10.44 -2.58 6.67
N ALA A 24 -10.98 -3.70 6.18
CA ALA A 24 -10.60 -4.23 4.87
C ALA A 24 -11.10 -3.33 3.72
N GLU A 25 -12.32 -2.82 3.82
CA GLU A 25 -12.88 -1.87 2.86
C GLU A 25 -12.09 -0.55 2.86
N GLU A 26 -11.84 0.03 4.03
CA GLU A 26 -11.03 1.25 4.19
C GLU A 26 -9.61 1.07 3.60
N CYS A 27 -8.99 -0.10 3.83
CA CYS A 27 -7.68 -0.45 3.31
C CYS A 27 -7.67 -0.46 1.77
N LEU A 28 -8.68 -1.08 1.13
CA LEU A 28 -8.78 -1.13 -0.33
C LEU A 28 -9.08 0.25 -0.92
N GLU A 29 -10.01 1.00 -0.31
CA GLU A 29 -10.38 2.34 -0.74
C GLU A 29 -9.21 3.31 -0.71
N THR A 30 -8.33 3.17 0.28
CA THR A 30 -7.18 4.06 0.43
C THR A 30 -5.99 3.59 -0.39
N ASN A 31 -5.54 2.34 -0.18
CA ASN A 31 -4.26 1.87 -0.71
C ASN A 31 -4.31 1.49 -2.19
N TYR A 32 -5.47 1.08 -2.69
CA TYR A 32 -5.64 0.71 -4.10
C TYR A 32 -6.39 1.79 -4.87
N TYR A 33 -7.67 2.00 -4.54
CA TYR A 33 -8.50 2.93 -5.29
C TYR A 33 -8.05 4.38 -5.12
N GLY A 34 -7.64 4.78 -3.91
CA GLY A 34 -7.08 6.09 -3.62
C GLY A 34 -5.80 6.36 -4.43
N CYS A 35 -4.82 5.46 -4.36
CA CYS A 35 -3.59 5.56 -5.16
C CYS A 35 -3.87 5.62 -6.68
N LYS A 36 -4.83 4.84 -7.17
CA LYS A 36 -5.28 4.90 -8.57
C LYS A 36 -5.84 6.28 -8.92
N ARG A 37 -6.81 6.79 -8.13
CA ARG A 37 -7.43 8.10 -8.36
C ARG A 37 -6.40 9.23 -8.38
N VAL A 38 -5.46 9.23 -7.43
CA VAL A 38 -4.38 10.23 -7.39
C VAL A 38 -3.49 10.12 -8.61
N SER A 39 -3.10 8.91 -9.00
CA SER A 39 -2.28 8.69 -10.19
C SER A 39 -3.00 9.20 -11.44
N GLU A 40 -4.26 8.82 -11.65
CA GLU A 40 -5.07 9.26 -12.79
C GLU A 40 -5.23 10.78 -12.85
N ALA A 41 -5.47 11.43 -11.70
CA ALA A 41 -5.58 12.88 -11.63
C ALA A 41 -4.27 13.60 -11.97
N LEU A 42 -3.12 13.00 -11.65
CA LEU A 42 -1.80 13.60 -11.88
C LEU A 42 -1.18 13.24 -13.23
N ILE A 43 -1.61 12.15 -13.90
CA ILE A 43 -1.09 11.73 -15.20
C ILE A 43 -1.05 12.88 -16.22
N PRO A 44 -2.13 13.67 -16.43
CA PRO A 44 -2.10 14.77 -17.41
C PRO A 44 -1.02 15.82 -17.11
N LEU A 45 -0.76 16.10 -15.83
CA LEU A 45 0.31 17.00 -15.42
C LEU A 45 1.68 16.39 -15.70
N LEU A 46 1.85 15.12 -15.32
CA LEU A 46 3.10 14.37 -15.44
C LEU A 46 3.54 14.19 -16.90
N GLN A 47 2.61 14.14 -17.84
CA GLN A 47 2.90 14.10 -19.28
C GLN A 47 3.70 15.30 -19.79
N ASN A 48 3.68 16.44 -19.08
CA ASN A 48 4.47 17.62 -19.44
C ASN A 48 5.94 17.55 -18.96
N SER A 49 6.30 16.53 -18.17
CA SER A 49 7.67 16.33 -17.70
C SER A 49 8.42 15.37 -18.61
N THR A 50 9.66 15.69 -18.94
CA THR A 50 10.55 14.81 -19.71
C THR A 50 11.04 13.59 -18.91
N CYS A 51 10.81 13.56 -17.59
CA CYS A 51 11.32 12.51 -16.70
C CYS A 51 10.40 12.18 -15.51
N ALA A 52 9.08 12.36 -15.67
CA ALA A 52 8.12 12.00 -14.63
C ALA A 52 8.23 10.52 -14.22
N ARG A 53 8.11 10.27 -12.91
CA ARG A 53 8.06 8.92 -12.34
C ARG A 53 6.92 8.82 -11.33
N ILE A 54 6.15 7.74 -11.42
CA ILE A 54 5.18 7.34 -10.41
C ILE A 54 5.81 6.19 -9.62
N VAL A 55 5.83 6.32 -8.30
CA VAL A 55 6.38 5.29 -7.39
C VAL A 55 5.28 4.86 -6.43
N ASN A 56 4.75 3.66 -6.63
CA ASN A 56 3.79 3.05 -5.70
C ASN A 56 4.56 2.28 -4.62
N VAL A 57 4.39 2.69 -3.36
CA VAL A 57 5.00 2.01 -2.22
C VAL A 57 4.09 0.84 -1.81
N SER A 58 4.62 -0.38 -1.85
CA SER A 58 3.89 -1.58 -1.41
C SER A 58 4.54 -2.21 -0.16
N SER A 59 4.02 -3.35 0.27
CA SER A 59 4.57 -4.11 1.39
C SER A 59 5.06 -5.49 0.95
N LEU A 60 5.95 -6.10 1.73
CA LEU A 60 6.34 -7.51 1.55
C LEU A 60 5.15 -8.48 1.60
N ARG A 61 4.03 -8.08 2.20
CA ARG A 61 2.80 -8.89 2.28
C ARG A 61 1.92 -8.75 1.04
N SER A 62 2.28 -7.89 0.09
CA SER A 62 1.53 -7.64 -1.14
C SER A 62 1.93 -8.59 -2.28
N GLU A 63 2.82 -9.55 -2.02
CA GLU A 63 3.21 -10.59 -2.99
C GLU A 63 2.01 -11.49 -3.31
N LEU A 64 1.65 -11.58 -4.59
CA LEU A 64 0.74 -12.60 -5.10
C LEU A 64 1.53 -13.93 -5.16
N ARG A 65 1.00 -14.96 -4.49
CA ARG A 65 1.58 -16.32 -4.55
C ARG A 65 0.90 -17.17 -5.60
#